data_AF-A0A528D5Z7-F1
#
_entry.id   AF-A0A528D5Z7-F1
#
_cell.length_a   1.000
_cell.length_b   1.000
_cell.length_c   1.000
_cell.angle_alpha   90.00
_cell.angle_beta   90.00
_cell.angle_gamma   90.00
#
_symmetry.space_group_name_H-M   'P 1'
#
loop_
_entity.id
_entity.type
_entity.pdbx_description
1 polymer ?
#
loop_
_entity_poly.entity_id
_entity_poly.type
_entity_poly.pdbx_seq_one_letter_code
_entity_poly.pdbx_strand_id
1 'polypeptide(L)' 'LNKQAAAELGISEVTLQIHRRNVMQKMAASSLADLVRIAQRLEIPITHSRRAGGNRA' A
#
# COMPACT_ATOMS: atom_id res chain seq x y z
N LEU A 1 -1.08 9.77 7.44
CA LEU A 1 -1.22 8.83 6.30
C LEU A 1 -0.67 7.45 6.61
N ASN A 2 0.58 7.31 7.06
CA ASN A 2 1.14 5.99 7.42
C ASN A 2 0.32 5.26 8.49
N LYS A 3 -0.14 5.98 9.52
CA LYS A 3 -1.01 5.42 10.57
C LYS A 3 -2.33 4.88 10.03
N GLN A 4 -2.99 5.61 9.12
CA GLN A 4 -4.23 5.18 8.49
C GLN A 4 -4.01 3.94 7.60
N ALA A 5 -2.98 3.97 6.76
CA ALA A 5 -2.63 2.82 5.91
C ALA A 5 -2.27 1.57 6.73
N ALA A 6 -1.56 1.75 7.84
CA ALA A 6 -1.24 0.65 8.76
C ALA A 6 -2.52 0.07 9.40
N ALA A 7 -3.44 0.95 9.83
CA ALA A 7 -4.73 0.54 10.38
C ALA A 7 -5.62 -0.18 9.35
N GLU A 8 -5.66 0.29 8.10
CA GLU A 8 -6.37 -0.37 7.00
C GLU A 8 -5.82 -1.78 6.70
N LEU A 9 -4.51 -1.96 6.86
CA LEU A 9 -3.82 -3.24 6.67
C LEU A 9 -3.78 -4.11 7.93
N GLY A 10 -4.27 -3.63 9.07
CA GLY A 10 -4.23 -4.36 10.35
C GLY A 10 -2.81 -4.61 10.88
N ILE A 11 -1.84 -3.76 10.55
CA ILE A 11 -0.43 -3.88 10.96
C ILE A 11 0.04 -2.65 11.74
N SER A 12 1.20 -2.76 12.40
CA SER A 12 1.83 -1.61 13.05
C SER A 12 2.42 -0.64 12.01
N GLU A 13 2.55 0.64 12.37
CA GLU A 13 3.20 1.64 11.53
C GLU A 13 4.66 1.26 11.21
N VAL A 14 5.38 0.68 12.18
CA VAL A 14 6.75 0.19 11.99
C VAL A 14 6.79 -0.94 10.95
N THR A 15 5.85 -1.88 11.03
CA THR A 15 5.73 -2.98 10.05
C THR A 15 5.44 -2.44 8.65
N LEU A 16 4.57 -1.42 8.53
CA LEU A 16 4.31 -0.75 7.25
C LEU A 16 5.58 -0.12 6.67
N GLN A 17 6.38 0.56 7.49
CA GLN A 17 7.63 1.18 7.05
C GLN A 17 8.66 0.15 6.57
N ILE A 18 8.79 -0.98 7.28
CA ILE A 18 9.66 -2.09 6.86
C ILE A 18 9.24 -2.62 5.49
N HIS A 19 7.94 -2.88 5.29
CA HIS A 19 7.44 -3.36 4.00
C HIS A 19 7.69 -2.35 2.88
N ARG A 20 7.43 -1.06 3.12
CA ARG A 20 7.70 0.00 2.13
C ARG A 20 9.16 0.07 1.74
N ARG A 21 10.08 0.02 2.72
CA ARG A 21 11.52 -0.02 2.46
C ARG A 21 11.90 -1.24 1.62
N ASN A 22 11.41 -2.42 1.99
CA ASN A 22 11.72 -3.66 1.28
C ASN A 22 11.21 -3.64 -0.16
N VAL A 23 10.00 -3.13 -0.41
CA VAL A 23 9.45 -3.03 -1.77
C VAL A 23 10.23 -1.99 -2.59
N MET A 24 10.54 -0.82 -2.03
CA MET A 24 11.37 0.17 -2.74
C MET A 24 12.75 -0.38 -3.09
N GLN A 25 13.39 -1.13 -2.19
CA GLN A 25 14.67 -1.80 -2.46
C GLN A 25 14.53 -2.84 -3.60
N LYS A 26 13.52 -3.71 -3.53
CA LYS A 26 13.31 -4.76 -4.55
C LYS A 26 12.98 -4.19 -5.93
N MET A 27 12.27 -3.07 -5.97
CA MET A 27 11.87 -2.41 -7.20
C MET A 27 12.88 -1.35 -7.67
N ALA A 28 14.02 -1.22 -6.99
CA ALA A 28 15.02 -0.18 -7.22
C ALA A 28 14.42 1.24 -7.29
N ALA A 29 13.39 1.51 -6.48
CA ALA A 29 12.67 2.78 -6.45
C ALA A 29 13.31 3.75 -5.47
N SER A 30 13.49 5.00 -5.92
CA SER A 30 14.10 6.08 -5.12
C SER A 30 13.15 6.70 -4.09
N SER A 31 11.84 6.51 -4.26
CA SER A 31 10.79 7.05 -3.39
C SER A 31 9.48 6.27 -3.55
N LEU A 32 8.51 6.51 -2.66
CA LEU A 32 7.17 5.93 -2.83
C LEU A 32 6.51 6.38 -4.14
N ALA A 33 6.65 7.66 -4.52
CA ALA A 33 6.08 8.15 -5.78
C ALA A 33 6.68 7.45 -7.00
N ASP A 34 7.98 7.15 -6.93
CA ASP A 34 8.68 6.39 -7.96
C ASP A 34 8.17 4.95 -8.06
N LEU A 35 7.96 4.31 -6.91
CA LEU A 35 7.33 3.00 -6.84
C LEU A 35 5.91 2.99 -7.42
N VAL A 36 5.11 4.04 -7.18
CA VAL A 36 3.78 4.20 -7.78
C VAL A 36 3.86 4.31 -9.31
N ARG A 37 4.82 5.09 -9.85
CA ARG A 37 5.03 5.17 -11.30
C ARG A 37 5.42 3.83 -11.91
N ILE A 38 6.27 3.05 -11.23
CA ILE A 38 6.64 1.70 -11.65
C ILE A 38 5.40 0.79 -11.67
N ALA A 39 4.58 0.84 -10.62
CA ALA A 39 3.34 0.04 -10.55
C ALA A 39 2.35 0.40 -11.67
N GLN A 40 2.23 1.68 -12.03
CA GLN A 40 1.42 2.11 -13.17
C GLN A 40 1.94 1.56 -14.50
N ARG A 41 3.26 1.59 -14.74
CA ARG A 41 3.89 1.03 -15.95
C ARG A 41 3.73 -0.49 -16.06
N LEU A 42 3.60 -1.16 -14.91
CA LEU A 42 3.35 -2.60 -14.81
C LEU A 42 1.86 -2.96 -14.82
N GLU A 43 0.97 -1.96 -15.00
CA GLU A 43 -0.49 -2.13 -15.03
C GLU A 43 -1.04 -2.85 -13.79
N ILE A 44 -0.42 -2.63 -12.62
CA ILE A 44 -0.89 -3.24 -11.37
C ILE A 44 -2.28 -2.66 -11.01
N PRO A 45 -3.32 -3.50 -10.87
CA PRO A 45 -4.66 -3.00 -10.60
C PRO A 45 -4.74 -2.39 -9.20
N ILE A 46 -5.26 -1.16 -9.11
CA ILE A 46 -5.59 -0.56 -7.81
C ILE A 46 -6.85 -1.23 -7.27
N THR A 47 -6.65 -2.32 -6.52
CA THR A 47 -7.74 -3.02 -5.85
C THR A 47 -8.18 -2.17 -4.66
N HIS A 48 -9.21 -1.35 -4.87
CA HIS A 48 -9.91 -0.71 -3.78
C HIS A 48 -10.70 -1.81 -3.08
N SER A 49 -10.25 -2.21 -1.89
CA SER A 49 -11.10 -2.95 -0.95
C SER A 49 -12.25 -2.02 -0.54
N ARG A 50 -13.24 -1.85 -1.41
CA ARG A 50 -14.54 -1.32 -0.99
C ARG A 50 -15.04 -2.35 0.00
N ARG A 51 -15.00 -2.01 1.29
CA ARG A 51 -15.77 -2.71 2.31
C ARG A 51 -17.17 -2.88 1.75
N ALA A 52 -17.54 -4.11 1.40
CA ALA A 52 -18.93 -4.51 1.30
C ALA A 52 -19.50 -4.50 2.73
N GLY A 53 -19.66 -3.30 3.30
CA GLY A 53 -20.47 -3.06 4.48
C GLY A 53 -21.92 -2.90 4.05
N GLY A 54 -22.45 -3.93 3.38
CA GLY A 54 -23.87 -4.03 3.07
C GLY A 54 -24.60 -4.59 4.29
N ASN A 55 -25.34 -3.72 4.95
CA ASN A 55 -26.59 -4.00 5.65
C ASN A 55 -26.58 -5.06 6.78
N ARG A 56 -26.51 -4.59 8.03
CA ARG A 56 -27.21 -5.25 9.14
C ARG A 56 -28.46 -4.41 9.43
N ALA A 57 -29.58 -4.87 8.90
CA ALA A 57 -30.89 -4.64 9.49
C ALA A 57 -31.00 -5.43 10.80
#